data_AF-A0AB39SY92-F1
#
_entry.id   AF-A0AB39SY92-F1
#
_cell.length_a   1.000
_cell.length_b   1.000
_cell.length_c   1.000
_cell.angle_alpha   90.00
_cell.angle_beta   90.00
_cell.angle_gamma   90.00
#
_symmetry.space_group_name_H-M   'P 1'
#
loop_
_entity.id
_entity.type
_entity.pdbx_description
1 polymer ?
#
loop_
_entity_poly.entity_id
_entity_poly.type
_entity_poly.pdbx_seq_one_letter_code
_entity_poly.pdbx_strand_id
1 'polypeptide(L)'
;MPRGRHRHSPPLHKLLPPSAVAGAAVVCAAAAWLPGDPVIARLLAAAAAAAAITGAVLMRSWDRSAGLKVAELDRARAAEVWKAEERTAELEADLEESRALRARLDAKLRAKRVELAGLRGEHADLLRRYATAETERASALEGRRVLALETSTATETKALPAGGSTPTPEAYRRAAQALRDLPRNAAAQQARRTAEAARARDLAERAQETEEPQGKHAAAAGTEQHTRTAATAPALPPASTALPAVPVAAAIVPYAARRPVPRPEGGFDFFGTQKAEAVIEAVQNSDLADVVGEEVLALAAPRAVGQVIDLTAHDETEQLDVAELRGAVNS
;
A
#
# COMPACT_ATOMS: atom_id res chain seq x y z
N MET A 1 24.75 24.93 -1.63
CA MET A 1 24.77 26.40 -1.78
C MET A 1 26.19 26.95 -1.74
N PRO A 2 26.80 27.27 -2.88
CA PRO A 2 28.11 27.93 -2.93
C PRO A 2 27.97 29.42 -2.56
N ARG A 3 28.39 29.81 -1.35
CA ARG A 3 28.47 31.24 -0.96
C ARG A 3 29.72 31.89 -1.54
N GLY A 4 29.75 32.00 -2.87
CA GLY A 4 30.81 32.66 -3.65
C GLY A 4 30.87 34.17 -3.39
N ARG A 5 31.42 34.57 -2.22
CA ARG A 5 31.73 35.96 -1.87
C ARG A 5 32.94 36.46 -2.66
N HIS A 6 32.80 36.55 -3.99
CA HIS A 6 33.79 37.16 -4.85
C HIS A 6 33.90 38.65 -4.51
N ARG A 7 35.03 39.03 -3.92
CA ARG A 7 35.35 40.42 -3.56
C ARG A 7 35.61 41.20 -4.85
N HIS A 8 34.56 41.71 -5.49
CA HIS A 8 34.68 42.73 -6.52
C HIS A 8 35.07 44.08 -5.88
N SER A 9 36.33 44.18 -5.47
CA SER A 9 36.99 45.48 -5.36
C SER A 9 37.00 46.10 -6.78
N PRO A 10 36.32 47.24 -7.03
CA PRO A 10 36.32 47.84 -8.35
C PRO A 10 37.76 48.27 -8.68
N PRO A 11 38.34 47.81 -9.81
CA PRO A 11 39.74 48.08 -10.10
C PRO A 11 39.95 49.56 -10.38
N LEU A 12 40.73 50.21 -9.51
CA LEU A 12 40.96 51.67 -9.51
C LEU A 12 41.47 52.21 -10.86
N HIS A 13 42.17 51.37 -11.65
CA HIS A 13 42.62 51.73 -13.00
C HIS A 13 41.48 52.16 -13.95
N LYS A 14 40.21 51.77 -13.68
CA LYS A 14 39.05 52.17 -14.49
C LYS A 14 38.59 53.60 -14.23
N LEU A 15 39.03 54.26 -13.15
CA LEU A 15 38.67 55.64 -12.83
C LEU A 15 39.69 56.67 -13.33
N LEU A 16 40.87 56.24 -13.77
CA LEU A 16 41.93 57.12 -14.27
C LEU A 16 41.57 57.83 -15.59
N PRO A 17 40.97 57.18 -16.62
CA PRO A 17 40.64 57.87 -17.88
C PRO A 17 39.65 59.05 -17.75
N PRO A 18 38.48 58.92 -17.07
CA PRO A 18 37.52 60.02 -16.99
C PRO A 18 37.99 61.15 -16.07
N SER A 19 38.73 60.83 -15.00
CA SER A 19 39.29 61.86 -14.11
C SER A 19 40.38 62.68 -14.79
N ALA A 20 41.20 62.07 -15.66
CA ALA A 20 42.18 62.80 -16.48
C ALA A 20 41.51 63.78 -17.47
N VAL A 21 40.44 63.36 -18.16
CA VAL A 21 39.70 64.23 -19.10
C VAL A 21 39.01 65.39 -18.35
N ALA A 22 38.38 65.13 -17.21
CA ALA A 22 37.78 66.17 -16.37
C ALA A 22 38.83 67.16 -15.83
N GLY A 23 39.98 66.66 -15.37
CA GLY A 23 41.11 67.48 -14.91
C GLY A 23 41.64 68.39 -16.02
N ALA A 24 41.85 67.86 -17.23
CA ALA A 24 42.28 68.63 -18.39
C ALA A 24 41.29 69.75 -18.75
N ALA A 25 39.99 69.47 -18.73
CA ALA A 25 38.96 70.48 -18.99
C ALA A 25 38.99 71.64 -17.98
N VAL A 26 39.13 71.34 -16.68
CA VAL A 26 39.22 72.35 -15.61
C VAL A 26 40.52 73.17 -15.72
N VAL A 27 41.65 72.52 -16.01
CA VAL A 27 42.94 73.21 -16.21
C VAL A 27 42.89 74.15 -17.42
N CYS A 28 42.32 73.72 -18.55
CA CYS A 28 42.14 74.60 -19.72
C CYS A 28 41.20 75.78 -19.44
N ALA A 29 40.12 75.55 -18.69
CA ALA A 29 39.18 76.61 -18.31
C ALA A 29 39.82 77.66 -17.36
N ALA A 30 40.63 77.22 -16.40
CA ALA A 30 41.38 78.10 -15.52
C ALA A 30 42.49 78.87 -16.27
N ALA A 31 43.22 78.18 -17.17
CA ALA A 31 44.27 78.79 -17.98
C ALA A 31 43.75 79.93 -18.90
N ALA A 32 42.47 79.89 -19.29
CA ALA A 32 41.84 80.90 -20.14
C ALA A 32 41.72 82.30 -19.49
N TRP A 33 41.96 82.44 -18.18
CA TRP A 33 41.89 83.72 -17.45
C TRP A 33 43.22 84.49 -17.40
N LEU A 34 44.33 83.90 -17.85
CA LEU A 34 45.67 84.53 -17.85
C LEU A 34 46.05 85.33 -19.12
N PRO A 35 45.59 85.01 -20.35
CA PRO A 35 46.00 85.73 -21.56
C PRO A 35 45.31 87.08 -21.71
N GLY A 36 46.07 88.13 -22.05
CA GLY A 36 45.54 89.40 -22.55
C GLY A 36 45.10 89.37 -24.03
N ASP A 37 45.40 88.30 -24.76
CA ASP A 37 45.07 88.13 -26.18
C ASP A 37 43.75 87.34 -26.36
N PRO A 38 42.72 87.92 -27.01
CA PRO A 38 41.44 87.24 -27.24
C PRO A 38 41.54 86.02 -28.15
N VAL A 39 42.59 85.87 -28.98
CA VAL A 39 42.81 84.68 -29.81
C VAL A 39 43.16 83.47 -28.95
N ILE A 40 44.06 83.64 -27.98
CA ILE A 40 44.49 82.57 -27.06
C ILE A 40 43.32 82.12 -26.18
N ALA A 41 42.54 83.07 -25.65
CA ALA A 41 41.35 82.77 -24.86
C ALA A 41 40.30 81.95 -25.65
N ARG A 42 40.07 82.28 -26.93
CA ARG A 42 39.17 81.52 -27.82
C ARG A 42 39.66 80.10 -28.08
N LEU A 43 40.96 79.89 -28.28
CA LEU A 43 41.54 78.56 -28.48
C LEU A 43 41.41 77.68 -27.23
N LEU A 44 41.67 78.24 -26.04
CA LEU A 44 41.50 77.53 -24.76
C LEU A 44 40.03 77.18 -24.49
N ALA A 45 39.09 78.08 -24.80
CA ALA A 45 37.66 77.81 -24.69
C ALA A 45 37.21 76.69 -25.66
N ALA A 46 37.71 76.68 -26.90
CA ALA A 46 37.44 75.61 -27.86
C ALA A 46 38.00 74.25 -27.39
N ALA A 47 39.21 74.23 -26.83
CA ALA A 47 39.81 73.02 -26.25
C ALA A 47 39.00 72.49 -25.05
N ALA A 48 38.53 73.37 -24.16
CA ALA A 48 37.67 72.99 -23.03
C ALA A 48 36.32 72.43 -23.50
N ALA A 49 35.71 73.02 -24.55
CA ALA A 49 34.48 72.50 -25.16
C ALA A 49 34.69 71.11 -25.79
N ALA A 50 35.81 70.87 -26.48
CA ALA A 50 36.15 69.56 -27.03
C ALA A 50 36.38 68.50 -25.93
N ALA A 51 37.00 68.88 -24.80
CA ALA A 51 37.17 68.01 -23.63
C ALA A 51 35.82 67.65 -22.98
N ALA A 52 34.89 68.62 -22.89
CA ALA A 52 33.54 68.37 -22.37
C ALA A 52 32.72 67.42 -23.29
N ILE A 53 32.78 67.63 -24.61
CA ILE A 53 32.08 66.77 -25.59
C ILE A 53 32.65 65.35 -25.57
N THR A 54 33.97 65.19 -25.57
CA THR A 54 34.62 63.85 -25.51
C THR A 54 34.34 63.14 -24.19
N GLY A 55 34.33 63.85 -23.05
CA GLY A 55 33.89 63.32 -21.76
C GLY A 55 32.43 62.84 -21.77
N ALA A 56 31.52 63.64 -22.33
CA ALA A 56 30.10 63.28 -22.44
C ALA A 56 29.87 62.04 -23.33
N VAL A 57 30.57 61.95 -24.47
CA VAL A 57 30.53 60.76 -25.35
C VAL A 57 31.08 59.52 -24.64
N LEU A 58 32.18 59.66 -23.88
CA LEU A 58 32.76 58.55 -23.11
C LEU A 58 31.77 58.04 -22.06
N MET A 59 31.19 58.91 -21.24
CA MET A 59 30.15 58.54 -20.27
C MET A 59 28.95 57.85 -20.96
N ARG A 60 28.48 58.40 -22.09
CA ARG A 60 27.34 57.82 -22.81
C ARG A 60 27.65 56.45 -23.44
N SER A 61 28.91 56.19 -23.79
CA SER A 61 29.36 54.86 -24.22
C SER A 61 29.43 53.88 -23.03
N TRP A 62 29.82 54.37 -21.84
CA TRP A 62 29.92 53.56 -20.63
C TRP A 62 28.54 53.14 -20.14
N ASP A 63 27.57 54.06 -20.05
CA ASP A 63 26.15 53.79 -19.76
C ASP A 63 25.63 52.62 -20.58
N ARG A 64 25.80 52.71 -21.91
CA ARG A 64 25.36 51.69 -22.88
C ARG A 64 26.06 50.36 -22.63
N SER A 65 27.37 50.38 -22.42
CA SER A 65 28.15 49.15 -22.15
C SER A 65 27.80 48.50 -20.79
N ALA A 66 27.37 49.29 -19.81
CA ALA A 66 26.94 48.81 -18.50
C ALA A 66 25.54 48.21 -18.58
N GLY A 67 24.58 48.92 -19.20
CA GLY A 67 23.22 48.42 -19.41
C GLY A 67 23.18 47.11 -20.22
N LEU A 68 24.01 46.98 -21.26
CA LEU A 68 24.16 45.73 -22.01
C LEU A 68 24.66 44.57 -21.12
N LYS A 69 25.69 44.79 -20.30
CA LYS A 69 26.24 43.77 -19.39
C LYS A 69 25.28 43.39 -18.27
N VAL A 70 24.49 44.33 -17.75
CA VAL A 70 23.43 44.05 -16.77
C VAL A 70 22.35 43.18 -17.42
N ALA A 71 21.85 43.56 -18.60
CA ALA A 71 20.87 42.77 -19.33
C ALA A 71 21.38 41.37 -19.74
N GLU A 72 22.67 41.23 -20.03
CA GLU A 72 23.32 39.92 -20.29
C GLU A 72 23.41 39.07 -19.01
N LEU A 73 23.86 39.64 -17.90
CA LEU A 73 23.93 38.95 -16.60
C LEU A 73 22.55 38.56 -16.07
N ASP A 74 21.53 39.38 -16.27
CA ASP A 74 20.17 39.09 -15.81
C ASP A 74 19.48 38.03 -16.68
N ARG A 75 19.79 37.98 -17.99
CA ARG A 75 19.42 36.84 -18.86
C ARG A 75 20.13 35.55 -18.44
N ALA A 76 21.43 35.62 -18.12
CA ALA A 76 22.19 34.46 -17.66
C ALA A 76 21.62 33.93 -16.33
N ARG A 77 21.32 34.83 -15.37
CA ARG A 77 20.64 34.48 -14.11
C ARG A 77 19.27 33.86 -14.33
N ALA A 78 18.44 34.42 -15.22
CA ALA A 78 17.13 33.85 -15.53
C ALA A 78 17.26 32.43 -16.11
N ALA A 79 18.24 32.20 -17.00
CA ALA A 79 18.53 30.88 -17.55
C ALA A 79 19.15 29.90 -16.53
N GLU A 80 19.89 30.38 -15.53
CA GLU A 80 20.38 29.57 -14.40
C GLU A 80 19.26 29.21 -13.41
N VAL A 81 18.34 30.14 -13.13
CA VAL A 81 17.15 29.90 -12.29
C VAL A 81 16.23 28.88 -12.96
N TRP A 82 15.90 29.06 -14.24
CA TRP A 82 15.11 28.10 -15.01
C TRP A 82 15.72 26.69 -14.97
N LYS A 83 17.03 26.55 -15.19
CA LYS A 83 17.75 25.27 -15.09
C LYS A 83 17.89 24.71 -13.67
N ALA A 84 17.63 25.52 -12.65
CA ALA A 84 17.52 25.04 -11.28
C ALA A 84 16.08 24.56 -10.99
N GLU A 85 15.08 25.26 -11.52
CA GLU A 85 13.65 24.92 -11.44
C GLU A 85 13.34 23.62 -12.18
N GLU A 86 13.86 23.43 -13.41
CA GLU A 86 13.83 22.17 -14.17
C GLU A 86 14.37 21.00 -13.31
N ARG A 87 15.56 21.16 -12.72
CA ARG A 87 16.19 20.13 -11.87
C ARG A 87 15.47 19.87 -10.56
N THR A 88 14.79 20.86 -9.99
CA THR A 88 13.93 20.60 -8.83
C THR A 88 12.68 19.81 -9.23
N ALA A 89 12.08 20.09 -10.39
CA ALA A 89 10.96 19.30 -10.90
C ALA A 89 11.36 17.85 -11.23
N GLU A 90 12.54 17.64 -11.84
CA GLU A 90 13.13 16.30 -12.04
C GLU A 90 13.28 15.55 -10.71
N LEU A 91 13.91 16.17 -9.70
CA LEU A 91 14.12 15.55 -8.39
C LEU A 91 12.83 15.34 -7.58
N GLU A 92 11.81 16.18 -7.78
CA GLU A 92 10.50 15.99 -7.16
C GLU A 92 9.73 14.84 -7.81
N ALA A 93 9.79 14.69 -9.14
CA ALA A 93 9.25 13.53 -9.86
C ALA A 93 9.95 12.21 -9.46
N ASP A 94 11.29 12.18 -9.38
CA ASP A 94 12.06 11.04 -8.88
C ASP A 94 11.63 10.64 -7.45
N LEU A 95 11.39 11.63 -6.59
CA LEU A 95 10.91 11.41 -5.23
C LEU A 95 9.49 10.82 -5.22
N GLU A 96 8.61 11.26 -6.11
CA GLU A 96 7.25 10.72 -6.24
C GLU A 96 7.23 9.29 -6.81
N GLU A 97 8.02 8.98 -7.83
CA GLU A 97 8.18 7.59 -8.29
C GLU A 97 8.74 6.71 -7.17
N SER A 98 9.77 7.18 -6.43
CA SER A 98 10.32 6.42 -5.30
C SER A 98 9.29 6.14 -4.19
N ARG A 99 8.34 7.05 -3.97
CA ARG A 99 7.22 6.88 -3.02
C ARG A 99 6.21 5.87 -3.58
N ALA A 100 5.84 5.97 -4.86
CA ALA A 100 4.92 5.04 -5.52
C ALA A 100 5.46 3.60 -5.54
N LEU A 101 6.76 3.42 -5.83
CA LEU A 101 7.43 2.12 -5.78
C LEU A 101 7.44 1.54 -4.36
N ARG A 102 7.72 2.35 -3.32
CA ARG A 102 7.61 1.91 -1.92
C ARG A 102 6.19 1.49 -1.55
N ALA A 103 5.17 2.27 -1.91
CA ALA A 103 3.77 1.93 -1.65
C ALA A 103 3.36 0.61 -2.32
N ARG A 104 3.77 0.39 -3.59
CA ARG A 104 3.57 -0.86 -4.33
C ARG A 104 4.26 -2.06 -3.66
N LEU A 105 5.48 -1.89 -3.16
CA LEU A 105 6.21 -2.94 -2.43
C LEU A 105 5.58 -3.24 -1.06
N ASP A 106 5.20 -2.22 -0.29
CA ASP A 106 4.52 -2.40 0.99
C ASP A 106 3.15 -3.07 0.82
N ALA A 107 2.41 -2.77 -0.25
CA ALA A 107 1.17 -3.48 -0.59
C ALA A 107 1.42 -4.97 -0.85
N LYS A 108 2.43 -5.31 -1.68
CA LYS A 108 2.85 -6.70 -1.92
C LYS A 108 3.29 -7.41 -0.64
N LEU A 109 4.03 -6.73 0.25
CA LEU A 109 4.44 -7.28 1.55
C LEU A 109 3.25 -7.50 2.51
N ARG A 110 2.24 -6.61 2.50
CA ARG A 110 0.99 -6.83 3.25
C ARG A 110 0.23 -8.05 2.70
N ALA A 111 0.06 -8.15 1.38
CA ALA A 111 -0.58 -9.30 0.74
C ALA A 111 0.13 -10.62 1.08
N LYS A 112 1.46 -10.69 0.94
CA LYS A 112 2.22 -11.91 1.30
C LYS A 112 2.20 -12.23 2.79
N ARG A 113 2.04 -11.26 3.69
CA ARG A 113 1.81 -11.51 5.12
C ARG A 113 0.42 -12.11 5.39
N VAL A 114 -0.61 -11.70 4.64
CA VAL A 114 -1.97 -12.28 4.72
C VAL A 114 -1.99 -13.69 4.14
N GLU A 115 -1.38 -13.94 2.98
CA GLU A 115 -1.22 -15.30 2.43
C GLU A 115 -0.52 -16.25 3.42
N LEU A 116 0.60 -15.80 4.03
CA LEU A 116 1.32 -16.57 5.05
C LEU A 116 0.56 -16.70 6.38
N ALA A 117 -0.50 -15.92 6.63
CA ALA A 117 -1.42 -16.14 7.74
C ALA A 117 -2.48 -17.18 7.37
N GLY A 118 -3.04 -17.10 6.15
CA GLY A 118 -3.98 -18.08 5.58
C GLY A 118 -3.40 -19.49 5.58
N LEU A 119 -2.22 -19.69 4.96
CA LEU A 119 -1.55 -20.99 4.89
C LEU A 119 -1.24 -21.59 6.28
N ARG A 120 -1.00 -20.76 7.30
CA ARG A 120 -0.83 -21.22 8.69
C ARG A 120 -2.16 -21.64 9.33
N GLY A 121 -3.26 -20.94 9.01
CA GLY A 121 -4.61 -21.33 9.38
C GLY A 121 -5.01 -22.67 8.74
N GLU A 122 -4.84 -22.79 7.43
CA GLU A 122 -5.08 -24.03 6.67
C GLU A 122 -4.29 -25.22 7.21
N HIS A 123 -3.00 -25.01 7.53
CA HIS A 123 -2.17 -26.05 8.14
C HIS A 123 -2.66 -26.44 9.55
N ALA A 124 -3.08 -25.47 10.37
CA ALA A 124 -3.66 -25.77 11.67
C ALA A 124 -5.00 -26.52 11.56
N ASP A 125 -5.83 -26.21 10.58
CA ASP A 125 -7.08 -26.93 10.30
C ASP A 125 -6.84 -28.33 9.71
N LEU A 126 -5.80 -28.52 8.89
CA LEU A 126 -5.36 -29.83 8.43
C LEU A 126 -4.93 -30.71 9.62
N LEU A 127 -4.14 -30.15 10.54
CA LEU A 127 -3.71 -30.85 11.76
C LEU A 127 -4.89 -31.18 12.69
N ARG A 128 -5.88 -30.27 12.85
CA ARG A 128 -7.12 -30.54 13.58
C ARG A 128 -7.89 -31.71 12.97
N ARG A 129 -8.11 -31.70 11.65
CA ARG A 129 -8.83 -32.77 10.92
C ARG A 129 -8.08 -34.10 10.95
N TYR A 130 -6.75 -34.08 10.92
CA TYR A 130 -5.94 -35.29 11.08
C TYR A 130 -6.06 -35.85 12.50
N ALA A 131 -5.99 -34.99 13.52
CA ALA A 131 -6.13 -35.39 14.91
C ALA A 131 -7.51 -35.98 15.22
N THR A 132 -8.61 -35.40 14.70
CA THR A 132 -9.95 -35.98 14.86
C THR A 132 -10.07 -37.32 14.12
N ALA A 133 -9.58 -37.42 12.88
CA ALA A 133 -9.58 -38.68 12.14
C ALA A 133 -8.78 -39.79 12.86
N GLU A 134 -7.70 -39.45 13.56
CA GLU A 134 -6.91 -40.43 14.33
C GLU A 134 -7.59 -40.82 15.66
N THR A 135 -8.28 -39.91 16.35
CA THR A 135 -9.11 -40.27 17.52
C THR A 135 -10.36 -41.06 17.13
N GLU A 136 -10.95 -40.81 15.96
CA GLU A 136 -12.02 -41.63 15.36
C GLU A 136 -11.54 -43.05 15.02
N ARG A 137 -10.33 -43.19 14.44
CA ARG A 137 -9.70 -44.51 14.22
C ARG A 137 -9.43 -45.25 15.53
N ALA A 138 -8.89 -44.56 16.54
CA ALA A 138 -8.62 -45.14 17.85
C ALA A 138 -9.90 -45.62 18.55
N SER A 139 -10.92 -44.76 18.64
CA SER A 139 -12.21 -45.11 19.24
C SER A 139 -12.97 -46.19 18.47
N ALA A 140 -12.85 -46.26 17.14
CA ALA A 140 -13.39 -47.37 16.35
C ALA A 140 -12.68 -48.71 16.63
N LEU A 141 -11.37 -48.70 16.92
CA LEU A 141 -10.62 -49.89 17.35
C LEU A 141 -10.97 -50.29 18.79
N GLU A 142 -11.17 -49.33 19.69
CA GLU A 142 -11.61 -49.58 21.06
C GLU A 142 -13.04 -50.11 21.12
N GLY A 143 -13.97 -49.54 20.36
CA GLY A 143 -15.34 -50.08 20.22
C GLY A 143 -15.34 -51.53 19.71
N ARG A 144 -14.46 -51.88 18.76
CA ARG A 144 -14.27 -53.28 18.33
C ARG A 144 -13.69 -54.18 19.44
N ARG A 145 -12.78 -53.68 20.27
CA ARG A 145 -12.26 -54.41 21.45
C ARG A 145 -13.35 -54.63 22.50
N VAL A 146 -14.15 -53.62 22.81
CA VAL A 146 -15.28 -53.72 23.75
C VAL A 146 -16.29 -54.74 23.25
N LEU A 147 -16.71 -54.66 21.98
CA LEU A 147 -17.63 -55.66 21.38
C LEU A 147 -17.03 -57.08 21.35
N ALA A 148 -15.71 -57.23 21.20
CA ALA A 148 -15.05 -58.54 21.29
C ALA A 148 -15.06 -59.10 22.74
N LEU A 149 -14.87 -58.24 23.75
CA LEU A 149 -14.97 -58.61 25.17
C LEU A 149 -16.41 -58.90 25.59
N GLU A 150 -17.39 -58.11 25.12
CA GLU A 150 -18.82 -58.37 25.34
C GLU A 150 -19.25 -59.67 24.67
N THR A 151 -18.80 -59.96 23.45
CA THR A 151 -19.13 -61.24 22.79
C THR A 151 -18.40 -62.43 23.40
N SER A 152 -17.16 -62.27 23.90
CA SER A 152 -16.48 -63.36 24.63
C SER A 152 -17.12 -63.63 25.98
N THR A 153 -17.38 -62.60 26.80
CA THR A 153 -18.06 -62.74 28.10
C THR A 153 -19.52 -63.15 27.96
N ALA A 154 -20.22 -62.74 26.90
CA ALA A 154 -21.53 -63.29 26.56
C ALA A 154 -21.45 -64.76 26.11
N THR A 155 -20.37 -65.19 25.45
CA THR A 155 -20.16 -66.61 25.11
C THR A 155 -19.78 -67.44 26.35
N GLU A 156 -19.13 -66.83 27.34
CA GLU A 156 -18.73 -67.45 28.60
C GLU A 156 -19.88 -67.52 29.62
N THR A 157 -20.74 -66.50 29.69
CA THR A 157 -21.98 -66.50 30.51
C THR A 157 -23.14 -67.23 29.83
N LYS A 158 -23.15 -67.29 28.50
CA LYS A 158 -24.00 -68.18 27.68
C LYS A 158 -23.28 -69.47 27.31
N ALA A 159 -22.19 -69.82 27.98
CA ALA A 159 -21.82 -71.21 28.15
C ALA A 159 -22.89 -71.82 29.06
N LEU A 160 -23.96 -72.34 28.46
CA LEU A 160 -24.90 -73.18 29.19
C LEU A 160 -24.07 -74.25 29.90
N PRO A 161 -24.33 -74.54 31.19
CA PRO A 161 -23.61 -75.61 31.88
C PRO A 161 -23.75 -76.89 31.04
N ALA A 162 -22.65 -77.62 30.85
CA ALA A 162 -22.55 -78.76 29.94
C ALA A 162 -23.32 -80.02 30.41
N GLY A 163 -24.42 -79.84 31.14
CA GLY A 163 -25.46 -80.85 31.29
C GLY A 163 -26.32 -80.87 30.02
N GLY A 164 -26.25 -81.96 29.26
CA GLY A 164 -27.12 -82.18 28.10
C GLY A 164 -28.59 -82.22 28.53
N SER A 165 -29.28 -81.10 28.39
CA SER A 165 -30.68 -80.95 28.79
C SER A 165 -31.61 -81.61 27.77
N THR A 166 -31.78 -82.94 27.91
CA THR A 166 -32.89 -83.67 27.29
C THR A 166 -34.18 -82.90 27.55
N PRO A 167 -34.89 -82.41 26.52
CA PRO A 167 -35.93 -81.41 26.70
C PRO A 167 -37.10 -82.00 27.49
N THR A 168 -37.27 -81.55 28.73
CA THR A 168 -38.23 -82.14 29.66
C THR A 168 -39.67 -81.80 29.25
N PRO A 169 -40.67 -82.64 29.59
CA PRO A 169 -42.08 -82.36 29.28
C PRO A 169 -42.57 -81.01 29.80
N GLU A 170 -42.01 -80.52 30.92
CA GLU A 170 -42.30 -79.17 31.41
C GLU A 170 -41.77 -78.05 30.52
N ALA A 171 -40.62 -78.22 29.87
CA ALA A 171 -40.07 -77.22 28.95
C ALA A 171 -41.01 -77.04 27.75
N TYR A 172 -41.50 -78.15 27.17
CA TYR A 172 -42.54 -78.12 26.15
C TYR A 172 -43.84 -77.49 26.65
N ARG A 173 -44.28 -77.77 27.89
CA ARG A 173 -45.46 -77.13 28.47
C ARG A 173 -45.30 -75.61 28.63
N ARG A 174 -44.15 -75.14 29.14
CA ARG A 174 -43.85 -73.70 29.27
C ARG A 174 -43.77 -73.01 27.90
N ALA A 175 -43.17 -73.65 26.90
CA ALA A 175 -43.14 -73.15 25.52
C ALA A 175 -44.56 -73.06 24.92
N ALA A 176 -45.40 -74.08 25.12
CA ALA A 176 -46.79 -74.06 24.68
C ALA A 176 -47.65 -73.02 25.40
N GLN A 177 -47.33 -72.66 26.65
CA GLN A 177 -47.95 -71.54 27.36
C GLN A 177 -47.49 -70.19 26.78
N ALA A 178 -46.19 -69.99 26.62
CA ALA A 178 -45.63 -68.78 26.02
C ALA A 178 -46.18 -68.50 24.60
N LEU A 179 -46.43 -69.53 23.79
CA LEU A 179 -47.08 -69.41 22.48
C LEU A 179 -48.57 -69.01 22.56
N ARG A 180 -49.30 -69.40 23.62
CA ARG A 180 -50.69 -68.96 23.87
C ARG A 180 -50.75 -67.52 24.38
N ASP A 181 -49.76 -67.11 25.18
CA ASP A 181 -49.65 -65.75 25.71
C ASP A 181 -49.05 -64.75 24.69
N LEU A 182 -48.39 -65.24 23.64
CA LEU A 182 -47.80 -64.44 22.56
C LEU A 182 -48.73 -63.37 21.97
N PRO A 183 -49.98 -63.65 21.54
CA PRO A 183 -50.90 -62.61 21.05
C PRO A 183 -51.24 -61.55 22.11
N ARG A 184 -51.37 -61.95 23.38
CA ARG A 184 -51.63 -61.02 24.50
C ARG A 184 -50.43 -60.12 24.77
N ASN A 185 -49.23 -60.69 24.69
CA ASN A 185 -47.97 -59.95 24.82
C ASN A 185 -47.71 -59.02 23.62
N ALA A 186 -48.07 -59.43 22.41
CA ALA A 186 -48.01 -58.58 21.21
C ALA A 186 -48.95 -57.37 21.32
N ALA A 187 -50.20 -57.58 21.76
CA ALA A 187 -51.14 -56.50 22.04
C ALA A 187 -50.63 -55.55 23.14
N ALA A 188 -50.03 -56.09 24.21
CA ALA A 188 -49.41 -55.28 25.26
C ALA A 188 -48.21 -54.46 24.78
N GLN A 189 -47.38 -54.99 23.85
CA GLN A 189 -46.29 -54.23 23.23
C GLN A 189 -46.81 -53.15 22.26
N GLN A 190 -47.86 -53.43 21.50
CA GLN A 190 -48.51 -52.44 20.64
C GLN A 190 -49.10 -51.29 21.48
N ALA A 191 -49.78 -51.60 22.59
CA ALA A 191 -50.32 -50.60 23.51
C ALA A 191 -49.24 -49.74 24.19
N ARG A 192 -48.04 -50.28 24.44
CA ARG A 192 -46.89 -49.48 24.90
C ARG A 192 -46.40 -48.54 23.81
N ARG A 193 -46.19 -49.03 22.59
CA ARG A 193 -45.74 -48.22 21.44
C ARG A 193 -46.72 -47.09 21.10
N THR A 194 -48.03 -47.31 21.21
CA THR A 194 -49.02 -46.23 20.99
C THR A 194 -49.03 -45.22 22.13
N ALA A 195 -48.87 -45.64 23.39
CA ALA A 195 -48.73 -44.72 24.52
C ALA A 195 -47.41 -43.91 24.48
N GLU A 196 -46.32 -44.52 24.02
CA GLU A 196 -45.03 -43.86 23.78
C GLU A 196 -45.13 -42.85 22.62
N ALA A 197 -45.78 -43.22 21.52
CA ALA A 197 -46.03 -42.31 20.39
C ALA A 197 -47.00 -41.16 20.73
N ALA A 198 -47.96 -41.38 21.62
CA ALA A 198 -48.80 -40.31 22.16
C ALA A 198 -47.95 -39.31 22.98
N ARG A 199 -47.21 -39.81 23.98
CA ARG A 199 -46.29 -38.97 24.79
C ARG A 199 -45.28 -38.18 23.96
N ALA A 200 -44.79 -38.74 22.86
CA ALA A 200 -43.90 -38.03 21.93
C ALA A 200 -44.60 -36.86 21.21
N ARG A 201 -45.91 -36.96 20.93
CA ARG A 201 -46.72 -35.86 20.39
C ARG A 201 -47.01 -34.82 21.47
N ASP A 202 -47.44 -35.23 22.67
CA ASP A 202 -47.72 -34.33 23.79
C ASP A 202 -46.50 -33.46 24.18
N LEU A 203 -45.28 -33.93 23.89
CA LEU A 203 -44.03 -33.21 24.10
C LEU A 203 -43.65 -32.30 22.92
N ALA A 204 -43.95 -32.71 21.67
CA ALA A 204 -43.76 -31.87 20.50
C ALA A 204 -44.74 -30.69 20.45
N GLU A 205 -46.00 -30.92 20.85
CA GLU A 205 -47.03 -29.89 20.97
C GLU A 205 -46.64 -28.83 22.01
N ARG A 206 -46.20 -29.24 23.21
CA ARG A 206 -45.67 -28.32 24.23
C ARG A 206 -44.39 -27.58 23.80
N ALA A 207 -43.57 -28.17 22.93
CA ALA A 207 -42.43 -27.45 22.36
C ALA A 207 -42.90 -26.32 21.43
N GLN A 208 -43.93 -26.57 20.61
CA GLN A 208 -44.53 -25.57 19.73
C GLN A 208 -45.29 -24.47 20.50
N GLU A 209 -46.04 -24.84 21.56
CA GLU A 209 -46.67 -23.87 22.48
C GLU A 209 -45.65 -22.94 23.18
N THR A 210 -44.37 -23.30 23.21
CA THR A 210 -43.30 -22.49 23.80
C THR A 210 -42.69 -21.49 22.81
N GLU A 211 -42.94 -21.61 21.50
CA GLU A 211 -42.30 -20.79 20.45
C GLU A 211 -43.17 -19.67 19.85
N GLU A 212 -44.51 -19.65 20.03
CA GLU A 212 -45.34 -18.54 19.53
C GLU A 212 -45.43 -17.32 20.50
N PRO A 213 -45.37 -16.06 20.00
CA PRO A 213 -44.93 -14.93 20.83
C PRO A 213 -46.07 -14.11 21.48
N GLN A 214 -45.85 -13.69 22.72
CA GLN A 214 -46.59 -12.56 23.31
C GLN A 214 -46.15 -11.24 22.64
N GLY A 215 -47.03 -10.64 21.84
CA GLY A 215 -46.75 -9.41 21.08
C GLY A 215 -47.21 -8.09 21.75
N LYS A 216 -47.62 -7.13 20.89
CA LYS A 216 -47.95 -5.70 21.17
C LYS A 216 -46.70 -4.82 21.34
N HIS A 217 -46.68 -3.51 21.10
CA HIS A 217 -47.67 -2.46 20.72
C HIS A 217 -47.12 -1.68 19.50
N ALA A 218 -47.90 -1.14 18.54
CA ALA A 218 -48.73 0.08 18.58
C ALA A 218 -47.98 1.36 19.10
N ALA A 219 -48.06 2.54 18.46
CA ALA A 219 -48.66 2.93 17.18
C ALA A 219 -48.14 4.33 16.72
N ALA A 220 -48.29 4.65 15.43
CA ALA A 220 -48.24 6.02 14.89
C ALA A 220 -49.09 6.11 13.61
N ALA A 221 -49.74 7.24 13.36
CA ALA A 221 -50.51 7.52 12.15
C ALA A 221 -49.84 8.64 11.33
N GLY A 222 -49.92 8.59 10.00
CA GLY A 222 -49.28 9.56 9.11
C GLY A 222 -49.53 9.28 7.63
N THR A 223 -50.43 10.06 7.04
CA THR A 223 -50.98 10.01 5.68
C THR A 223 -49.94 10.34 4.58
N GLU A 224 -50.36 10.20 3.30
CA GLU A 224 -49.84 10.86 2.08
C GLU A 224 -48.85 10.10 1.17
N GLN A 225 -49.47 9.21 0.40
CA GLN A 225 -49.16 8.89 -1.01
C GLN A 225 -48.71 10.11 -1.86
N HIS A 226 -47.59 10.02 -2.61
CA HIS A 226 -47.61 9.92 -4.09
C HIS A 226 -46.22 9.87 -4.80
N THR A 227 -46.09 8.89 -5.71
CA THR A 227 -45.38 8.84 -7.03
C THR A 227 -44.04 9.55 -7.34
N ARG A 228 -43.17 8.81 -8.04
CA ARG A 228 -41.93 9.23 -8.73
C ARG A 228 -42.16 10.09 -9.99
N THR A 229 -41.17 10.90 -10.36
CA THR A 229 -40.53 11.08 -11.71
C THR A 229 -39.42 12.16 -11.59
N ALA A 230 -38.46 12.38 -12.50
CA ALA A 230 -37.62 11.51 -13.35
C ALA A 230 -36.47 12.36 -13.96
N ALA A 231 -35.32 11.73 -14.24
CA ALA A 231 -34.05 12.21 -14.83
C ALA A 231 -33.94 13.55 -15.62
N THR A 232 -32.75 14.19 -15.53
CA THR A 232 -32.00 14.76 -16.68
C THR A 232 -30.50 14.93 -16.37
N ALA A 233 -29.66 14.97 -17.42
CA ALA A 233 -28.20 15.24 -17.42
C ALA A 233 -27.92 16.40 -18.44
N PRO A 234 -26.69 16.85 -18.81
CA PRO A 234 -25.35 16.22 -18.88
C PRO A 234 -24.32 16.96 -17.94
N ALA A 235 -23.00 17.15 -18.13
CA ALA A 235 -22.06 17.02 -19.27
C ALA A 235 -20.57 16.85 -18.84
N LEU A 236 -19.62 17.16 -19.75
CA LEU A 236 -18.15 16.95 -19.63
C LEU A 236 -17.37 18.25 -19.99
N PRO A 237 -16.06 18.40 -19.68
CA PRO A 237 -15.00 18.06 -20.65
C PRO A 237 -13.69 17.46 -20.03
N PRO A 238 -12.68 17.00 -20.82
CA PRO A 238 -11.86 15.85 -20.42
C PRO A 238 -10.31 15.92 -20.52
N ALA A 239 -9.68 14.91 -19.90
CA ALA A 239 -8.51 14.11 -20.32
C ALA A 239 -7.12 14.73 -20.63
N SER A 240 -6.08 13.90 -20.39
CA SER A 240 -4.67 14.12 -20.80
C SER A 240 -4.08 12.82 -21.40
N THR A 241 -2.92 12.91 -22.08
CA THR A 241 -2.34 11.84 -22.93
C THR A 241 -0.90 11.51 -22.51
N ALA A 242 -0.34 10.34 -22.88
CA ALA A 242 0.86 9.78 -22.26
C ALA A 242 1.91 9.12 -23.21
N LEU A 243 3.10 8.85 -22.65
CA LEU A 243 4.20 7.97 -23.12
C LEU A 243 5.12 8.46 -24.27
N PRO A 244 6.38 7.94 -24.43
CA PRO A 244 7.31 7.29 -23.47
C PRO A 244 8.83 7.67 -23.58
N ALA A 245 9.67 7.08 -22.70
CA ALA A 245 10.96 6.37 -22.99
C ALA A 245 12.35 6.89 -22.49
N VAL A 246 12.98 6.04 -21.63
CA VAL A 246 14.41 5.60 -21.60
C VAL A 246 15.50 6.50 -20.90
N PRO A 247 16.52 5.92 -20.20
CA PRO A 247 17.25 6.60 -19.09
C PRO A 247 18.79 6.71 -19.26
N VAL A 248 19.49 7.38 -18.31
CA VAL A 248 20.97 7.22 -18.13
C VAL A 248 21.51 7.61 -16.73
N ALA A 249 22.51 6.84 -16.26
CA ALA A 249 23.57 7.08 -15.24
C ALA A 249 23.28 7.76 -13.85
N ALA A 250 23.82 7.13 -12.81
CA ALA A 250 23.81 7.62 -11.42
C ALA A 250 24.96 8.60 -11.08
N ALA A 251 24.77 9.40 -10.02
CA ALA A 251 25.82 10.18 -9.37
C ALA A 251 25.82 9.97 -7.84
N ILE A 252 27.02 9.87 -7.24
CA ILE A 252 27.20 9.50 -5.82
C ILE A 252 27.07 10.74 -4.92
N VAL A 253 26.21 10.67 -3.89
CA VAL A 253 26.01 11.75 -2.92
C VAL A 253 26.96 11.61 -1.72
N PRO A 254 27.80 12.61 -1.41
CA PRO A 254 28.67 12.57 -0.24
C PRO A 254 27.91 12.82 1.08
N TYR A 255 28.43 12.26 2.17
CA TYR A 255 27.77 12.17 3.48
C TYR A 255 27.53 13.56 4.13
N ALA A 256 26.31 14.07 4.06
CA ALA A 256 25.89 15.30 4.74
C ALA A 256 25.63 15.04 6.24
N ALA A 257 26.16 15.91 7.11
CA ALA A 257 26.11 15.71 8.56
C ALA A 257 24.67 15.78 9.12
N ARG A 258 24.34 14.84 10.03
CA ARG A 258 23.04 14.79 10.71
C ARG A 258 22.83 16.01 11.60
N ARG A 259 21.69 16.68 11.45
CA ARG A 259 21.21 17.73 12.37
C ARG A 259 20.31 17.08 13.45
N PRO A 260 20.37 17.47 14.73
CA PRO A 260 19.50 16.90 15.75
C PRO A 260 18.01 17.16 15.47
N VAL A 261 17.19 16.13 15.61
CA VAL A 261 15.73 16.22 15.57
C VAL A 261 15.22 16.46 17.00
N PRO A 262 14.28 17.40 17.24
CA PRO A 262 13.67 17.56 18.57
C PRO A 262 12.90 16.29 18.94
N ARG A 263 13.01 15.85 20.20
CA ARG A 263 12.17 14.76 20.71
C ARG A 263 10.76 15.29 20.93
N PRO A 264 9.70 14.63 20.43
CA PRO A 264 8.36 14.86 20.97
C PRO A 264 8.31 14.33 22.41
N GLU A 265 7.76 15.11 23.34
CA GLU A 265 7.58 14.70 24.73
C GLU A 265 6.26 13.92 24.92
N GLY A 266 6.26 12.97 25.86
CA GLY A 266 5.06 12.47 26.55
C GLY A 266 3.81 12.12 25.73
N GLY A 267 3.79 10.97 25.05
CA GLY A 267 2.61 10.49 24.30
C GLY A 267 2.46 8.97 24.25
N PHE A 268 2.72 8.27 25.36
CA PHE A 268 2.62 6.80 25.44
C PHE A 268 1.27 6.35 26.02
N ASP A 269 0.32 6.03 25.15
CA ASP A 269 -0.93 5.35 25.52
C ASP A 269 -0.68 3.84 25.64
N PHE A 270 -0.82 3.31 26.86
CA PHE A 270 -0.64 1.89 27.19
C PHE A 270 -1.84 1.01 26.82
N PHE A 271 -3.04 1.59 26.69
CA PHE A 271 -4.27 0.84 26.37
C PHE A 271 -4.68 1.00 24.88
N GLY A 272 -4.10 1.95 24.17
CA GLY A 272 -4.18 2.08 22.71
C GLY A 272 -5.52 2.57 22.16
N THR A 273 -6.39 3.10 23.02
CA THR A 273 -7.77 3.50 22.66
C THR A 273 -7.78 4.63 21.64
N GLN A 274 -6.85 5.59 21.75
CA GLN A 274 -6.76 6.72 20.82
C GLN A 274 -6.43 6.29 19.37
N LYS A 275 -5.83 5.10 19.21
CA LYS A 275 -5.56 4.52 17.88
C LYS A 275 -6.75 3.77 17.28
N ALA A 276 -7.74 3.38 18.08
CA ALA A 276 -8.94 2.71 17.58
C ALA A 276 -9.88 3.71 16.91
N GLU A 277 -10.18 4.82 17.59
CA GLU A 277 -11.10 5.86 17.10
C GLU A 277 -10.57 6.49 15.79
N ALA A 278 -9.31 6.92 15.77
CA ALA A 278 -8.69 7.51 14.58
C ALA A 278 -8.59 6.56 13.37
N VAL A 279 -8.62 5.24 13.57
CA VAL A 279 -8.65 4.26 12.47
C VAL A 279 -10.09 4.02 11.97
N ILE A 280 -11.08 4.01 12.87
CA ILE A 280 -12.50 3.88 12.50
C ILE A 280 -12.96 5.12 11.70
N GLU A 281 -12.61 6.32 12.16
CA GLU A 281 -12.94 7.57 11.48
C GLU A 281 -12.23 7.72 10.13
N ALA A 282 -10.99 7.23 10.00
CA ALA A 282 -10.27 7.21 8.71
C ALA A 282 -10.90 6.25 7.68
N VAL A 283 -11.40 5.08 8.12
CA VAL A 283 -12.03 4.08 7.23
C VAL A 283 -13.42 4.52 6.77
N GLN A 284 -14.14 5.33 7.55
CA GLN A 284 -15.43 5.90 7.13
C GLN A 284 -15.32 6.98 6.04
N ASN A 285 -14.13 7.59 5.87
CA ASN A 285 -13.88 8.67 4.93
C ASN A 285 -13.15 8.24 3.64
N SER A 286 -12.87 6.94 3.45
CA SER A 286 -12.31 6.41 2.21
C SER A 286 -13.41 5.91 1.26
N ASP A 287 -13.65 6.65 0.18
CA ASP A 287 -14.62 6.29 -0.85
C ASP A 287 -14.19 4.98 -1.57
N LEU A 288 -15.15 4.10 -1.84
CA LEU A 288 -14.94 2.73 -2.33
C LEU A 288 -15.33 2.54 -3.81
N ALA A 289 -15.66 3.62 -4.52
CA ALA A 289 -16.24 3.58 -5.87
C ALA A 289 -15.34 2.95 -6.97
N ASP A 290 -14.02 3.17 -6.93
CA ASP A 290 -13.12 2.90 -8.07
C ASP A 290 -12.48 1.48 -8.09
N VAL A 291 -12.96 0.54 -7.27
CA VAL A 291 -12.33 -0.80 -7.14
C VAL A 291 -12.71 -1.78 -8.27
N VAL A 292 -13.55 -1.38 -9.23
CA VAL A 292 -14.02 -2.25 -10.33
C VAL A 292 -13.80 -1.59 -11.70
N GLY A 293 -12.58 -1.72 -12.24
CA GLY A 293 -12.19 -1.18 -13.55
C GLY A 293 -11.26 -2.10 -14.35
N GLU A 294 -11.65 -2.37 -15.60
CA GLU A 294 -10.84 -2.73 -16.77
C GLU A 294 -10.00 -4.04 -16.83
N GLU A 295 -9.56 -4.67 -15.73
CA GLU A 295 -8.70 -5.88 -15.83
C GLU A 295 -9.45 -7.21 -16.14
N VAL A 296 -10.78 -7.26 -16.04
CA VAL A 296 -11.57 -8.51 -16.25
C VAL A 296 -11.75 -8.86 -17.74
N LEU A 297 -11.58 -7.91 -18.67
CA LEU A 297 -11.90 -8.11 -20.09
C LEU A 297 -10.77 -8.77 -20.90
N ALA A 298 -9.53 -8.78 -20.38
CA ALA A 298 -8.33 -9.05 -21.17
C ALA A 298 -7.82 -10.50 -21.15
N LEU A 299 -8.41 -11.42 -20.36
CA LEU A 299 -7.84 -12.75 -20.09
C LEU A 299 -8.69 -13.95 -20.50
N ALA A 300 -9.44 -13.83 -21.61
CA ALA A 300 -10.25 -14.91 -22.18
C ALA A 300 -9.46 -15.80 -23.17
N ALA A 301 -8.39 -16.44 -22.71
CA ALA A 301 -7.61 -17.40 -23.50
C ALA A 301 -7.32 -18.70 -22.70
N PRO A 302 -7.84 -19.87 -23.11
CA PRO A 302 -7.72 -21.10 -22.32
C PRO A 302 -6.31 -21.70 -22.43
N ARG A 303 -5.48 -21.49 -21.40
CA ARG A 303 -4.15 -22.13 -21.29
C ARG A 303 -4.28 -23.49 -20.59
N ALA A 304 -3.89 -24.56 -21.28
CA ALA A 304 -4.02 -25.93 -20.77
C ALA A 304 -3.14 -26.15 -19.52
N VAL A 305 -3.74 -26.70 -18.46
CA VAL A 305 -3.05 -27.16 -17.25
C VAL A 305 -2.57 -28.59 -17.48
N GLY A 306 -1.29 -28.88 -17.21
CA GLY A 306 -0.75 -30.25 -17.26
C GLY A 306 0.67 -30.41 -17.81
N GLN A 307 1.34 -29.35 -18.26
CA GLN A 307 2.70 -29.46 -18.78
C GLN A 307 3.73 -29.51 -17.63
N VAL A 308 4.24 -30.70 -17.34
CA VAL A 308 5.40 -30.90 -16.47
C VAL A 308 6.62 -30.28 -17.16
N ILE A 309 7.28 -29.34 -16.49
CA ILE A 309 8.52 -28.74 -16.96
C ILE A 309 9.66 -29.64 -16.49
N ASP A 310 10.38 -30.25 -17.43
CA ASP A 310 11.53 -31.10 -17.11
C ASP A 310 12.76 -30.23 -16.81
N LEU A 311 13.13 -30.18 -15.53
CA LEU A 311 14.26 -29.38 -15.05
C LEU A 311 15.63 -30.01 -15.38
N THR A 312 15.67 -31.28 -15.81
CA THR A 312 16.94 -31.97 -16.12
C THR A 312 17.64 -31.42 -17.36
N ALA A 313 16.91 -30.72 -18.23
CA ALA A 313 17.44 -30.07 -19.43
C ALA A 313 18.02 -28.65 -19.18
N HIS A 314 18.08 -28.18 -17.92
CA HIS A 314 18.57 -26.84 -17.56
C HIS A 314 19.67 -26.85 -16.48
N ASP A 315 20.23 -28.02 -16.14
CA ASP A 315 21.37 -28.15 -15.21
C ASP A 315 22.73 -28.05 -15.93
N GLU A 316 22.81 -27.20 -16.97
CA GLU A 316 24.08 -26.83 -17.58
C GLU A 316 24.80 -25.82 -16.67
N THR A 317 25.65 -26.33 -15.78
CA THR A 317 26.45 -25.51 -14.88
C THR A 317 27.47 -24.68 -15.66
N GLU A 318 27.17 -23.41 -15.94
CA GLU A 318 28.14 -22.46 -16.47
C GLU A 318 29.36 -22.39 -15.53
N GLN A 319 30.51 -22.88 -15.99
CA GLN A 319 31.75 -22.87 -15.24
C GLN A 319 32.33 -21.45 -15.25
N LEU A 320 31.90 -20.64 -14.27
CA LEU A 320 32.42 -19.29 -14.03
C LEU A 320 33.95 -19.29 -14.00
N ASP A 321 34.59 -18.63 -14.98
CA ASP A 321 36.05 -18.59 -15.04
C ASP A 321 36.64 -17.68 -13.95
N VAL A 322 37.03 -18.34 -12.85
CA VAL A 322 37.70 -17.72 -11.71
C VAL A 322 39.13 -17.25 -11.99
N ALA A 323 39.65 -17.37 -13.22
CA ALA A 323 40.89 -16.72 -13.63
C ALA A 323 40.68 -15.22 -13.89
N GLU A 324 39.66 -14.84 -14.67
CA GLU A 324 39.39 -13.44 -15.03
C GLU A 324 39.02 -12.60 -13.80
N LEU A 325 38.21 -13.17 -12.90
CA LEU A 325 37.87 -12.56 -11.60
C LEU A 325 39.08 -12.29 -10.70
N ARG A 326 40.21 -13.00 -10.85
CA ARG A 326 41.46 -12.72 -10.10
C ARG A 326 42.29 -11.61 -10.74
N GLY A 327 42.14 -11.36 -12.03
CA GLY A 327 42.75 -10.23 -12.71
C GLY A 327 42.18 -8.91 -12.18
N ALA A 328 40.85 -8.80 -12.11
CA ALA A 328 40.13 -7.60 -11.70
C ALA A 328 40.29 -7.18 -10.22
N VAL A 329 40.94 -8.00 -9.39
CA VAL A 329 41.22 -7.70 -7.96
C VAL A 329 42.66 -7.21 -7.75
N ASN A 330 43.53 -7.35 -8.75
CA ASN A 330 44.97 -7.02 -8.68
C ASN A 330 45.35 -5.81 -9.57
N SER A 331 44.38 -4.97 -9.95
CA SER A 331 44.55 -3.72 -10.72
C SER A 331 44.08 -2.50 -9.95
#